data_AF-A0A6F8ZRH5-F1
#
_entry.id   AF-A0A6F8ZRH5-F1
#
_cell.length_a   1.000
_cell.length_b   1.000
_cell.length_c   1.000
_cell.angle_alpha   90.00
_cell.angle_beta   90.00
_cell.angle_gamma   90.00
#
_symmetry.space_group_name_H-M   'P 1'
#
loop_
_entity.id
_entity.type
_entity.pdbx_description
1 polymer ?
#
loop_
_entity_poly.entity_id
_entity_poly.type
_entity_poly.pdbx_seq_one_letter_code
_entity_poly.pdbx_strand_id
1 'polypeptide(L)'
;MFHGVPGPIQHQMARLLQDRDWIDGRFLPENSLRMQTAHRYMTEELQSLGVPYLHRPACFYIWAELRKYLREPSFAEELSLWRCLLKHKPSTAPLLARSASSSLTDSNT
;
A
#
# COMPACT_ATOMS: atom_id res chain seq x y z
N MET A 1 23.04 23.18 12.09
CA MET A 1 21.80 22.72 11.43
C MET A 1 22.11 21.38 10.76
N PHE A 2 21.69 20.24 11.34
CA PHE A 2 22.01 18.90 10.84
C PHE A 2 20.77 18.30 10.14
N HIS A 3 20.72 18.43 8.81
CA HIS A 3 19.74 17.75 7.95
C HIS A 3 20.40 16.66 7.10
N GLY A 4 21.58 16.19 7.50
CA GLY A 4 22.30 15.14 6.79
C GLY A 4 21.64 13.77 7.01
N VAL A 5 21.63 12.94 5.98
CA VAL A 5 21.32 11.52 6.13
C VAL A 5 22.33 10.90 7.10
N PRO A 6 21.93 10.09 8.10
CA PRO A 6 22.87 9.46 9.01
C PRO A 6 23.93 8.64 8.26
N GLY A 7 25.21 8.78 8.64
CA GLY A 7 26.33 8.09 8.00
C GLY A 7 26.14 6.57 7.81
N PRO A 8 25.56 5.83 8.78
CA PRO A 8 25.26 4.41 8.61
C PRO A 8 24.28 4.13 7.45
N ILE A 9 23.23 4.95 7.30
CA ILE A 9 22.26 4.80 6.21
C ILE A 9 22.92 5.10 4.86
N GLN A 10 23.78 6.12 4.80
CA GLN A 10 24.53 6.42 3.58
C GLN A 10 25.43 5.25 3.17
N HIS A 11 26.17 4.67 4.11
CA HIS A 11 27.06 3.54 3.83
C HIS A 11 26.30 2.29 3.38
N GLN A 12 25.19 1.96 4.04
CA GLN A 12 24.35 0.81 3.69
C GLN A 12 23.70 1.00 2.31
N MET A 13 23.14 2.17 2.02
CA MET A 13 22.55 2.50 0.72
C MET A 13 23.61 2.44 -0.39
N ALA A 14 24.81 2.98 -0.15
CA ALA A 14 25.89 2.94 -1.13
C ALA A 14 26.26 1.50 -1.51
N ARG A 15 26.39 0.60 -0.52
CA ARG A 15 26.67 -0.82 -0.77
C ARG A 15 25.54 -1.51 -1.53
N LEU A 16 24.29 -1.25 -1.16
CA LEU A 16 23.13 -1.81 -1.86
C LEU A 16 23.08 -1.35 -3.33
N LEU A 17 23.36 -0.06 -3.58
CA LEU A 17 23.32 0.54 -4.91
C LEU A 17 24.50 0.17 -5.81
N GLN A 18 25.60 -0.33 -5.24
CA GLN A 18 26.75 -0.84 -6.00
C GLN A 18 26.48 -2.22 -6.61
N ASP A 19 25.56 -3.00 -6.06
CA ASP A 19 25.20 -4.32 -6.57
C ASP A 19 24.23 -4.20 -7.77
N ARG A 20 24.78 -3.88 -8.94
CA ARG A 20 24.00 -3.67 -10.18
C ARG A 20 23.35 -4.94 -10.69
N ASP A 21 24.04 -6.07 -10.58
CA ASP A 21 23.52 -7.36 -11.03
C ASP A 21 22.27 -7.76 -10.25
N TRP A 22 22.27 -7.54 -8.93
CA TRP A 22 21.08 -7.76 -8.11
C TRP A 22 19.96 -6.75 -8.40
N ILE A 23 20.30 -5.46 -8.57
CA ILE A 23 19.30 -4.41 -8.83
C ILE A 23 18.56 -4.69 -10.14
N ASP A 24 19.31 -4.87 -11.23
CA ASP A 24 18.75 -4.98 -12.57
C ASP A 24 18.17 -6.37 -12.83
N GLY A 25 18.82 -7.42 -12.29
CA GLY A 25 18.40 -8.81 -12.50
C GLY A 25 17.31 -9.31 -11.56
N ARG A 26 17.12 -8.70 -10.39
CA ARG A 26 16.19 -9.20 -9.36
C ARG A 26 15.26 -8.13 -8.84
N PHE A 27 15.78 -7.04 -8.29
CA PHE A 27 14.98 -6.08 -7.56
C PHE A 27 13.99 -5.32 -8.46
N LEU A 28 14.47 -4.69 -9.54
CA LEU A 28 13.63 -3.88 -10.42
C LEU A 28 12.53 -4.71 -11.11
N PRO A 29 12.82 -5.90 -11.70
CA PRO A 29 11.79 -6.72 -12.33
C PRO A 29 10.74 -7.19 -11.33
N GLU A 30 11.15 -7.71 -10.18
CA GLU A 30 10.25 -8.22 -9.14
C GLU A 30 9.39 -7.10 -8.54
N ASN A 31 10.00 -5.94 -8.24
CA ASN A 31 9.26 -4.79 -7.73
C ASN A 31 8.23 -4.29 -8.75
N SER A 32 8.61 -4.17 -10.03
CA SER A 32 7.69 -3.77 -11.11
C SER A 32 6.54 -4.76 -11.26
N LEU A 33 6.82 -6.07 -11.23
CA LEU A 33 5.80 -7.11 -11.30
C LEU A 33 4.80 -7.00 -10.13
N ARG A 34 5.30 -6.81 -8.90
CA ARG A 34 4.45 -6.64 -7.71
C ARG A 34 3.59 -5.38 -7.81
N MET A 35 4.16 -4.27 -8.26
CA MET A 35 3.40 -3.02 -8.46
C MET A 35 2.31 -3.18 -9.52
N GLN A 36 2.61 -3.82 -10.64
CA GLN A 36 1.62 -4.09 -11.69
C GLN A 36 0.50 -5.02 -11.20
N THR A 37 0.85 -6.03 -10.39
CA THR A 37 -0.12 -6.96 -9.81
C THR A 37 -1.04 -6.25 -8.82
N ALA A 38 -0.49 -5.45 -7.91
CA ALA A 38 -1.26 -4.66 -6.96
C ALA A 38 -2.14 -3.62 -7.65
N HIS A 39 -1.61 -2.93 -8.66
CA HIS A 39 -2.36 -1.98 -9.46
C HIS A 39 -3.54 -2.67 -10.16
N ARG A 40 -3.29 -3.80 -10.82
CA ARG A 40 -4.33 -4.57 -11.52
C ARG A 40 -5.46 -4.99 -10.58
N TYR A 41 -5.12 -5.60 -9.46
CA TYR A 41 -6.08 -6.01 -8.44
C TYR A 41 -6.98 -4.84 -8.02
N MET A 42 -6.39 -3.70 -7.67
CA MET A 42 -7.15 -2.52 -7.27
C MET A 42 -7.99 -1.93 -8.40
N THR A 43 -7.49 -1.92 -9.64
CA THR A 43 -8.25 -1.41 -10.79
C THR A 43 -9.42 -2.30 -11.18
N GLU A 44 -9.28 -3.61 -11.04
CA GLU A 44 -10.36 -4.59 -11.27
C GLU A 44 -11.48 -4.38 -10.24
N GLU A 45 -11.14 -4.18 -8.97
CA GLU A 45 -12.11 -3.85 -7.91
C GLU A 45 -12.79 -2.49 -8.15
N LEU A 46 -12.06 -1.46 -8.56
CA LEU A 46 -12.67 -0.17 -8.90
C LEU A 46 -13.61 -0.27 -10.09
N GLN A 47 -13.24 -1.08 -11.10
CA GLN A 47 -14.08 -1.34 -12.27
C GLN A 47 -15.34 -2.12 -11.91
N SER A 48 -15.26 -3.11 -11.00
CA SER A 48 -16.42 -3.87 -10.54
C SER A 48 -17.41 -2.99 -9.76
N LEU A 49 -16.91 -1.99 -9.02
CA LEU A 49 -17.68 -0.98 -8.32
C LEU A 49 -18.18 0.16 -9.22
N GLY A 50 -17.80 0.19 -10.50
CA GLY A 50 -18.17 1.24 -11.45
C GLY A 50 -17.51 2.60 -11.16
N VAL A 51 -16.42 2.62 -10.39
CA VAL A 51 -15.68 3.82 -10.00
C VAL A 51 -14.68 4.17 -11.11
N PRO A 52 -14.81 5.32 -11.79
CA PRO A 52 -13.80 5.76 -12.74
C PRO A 52 -12.48 6.08 -12.00
N TYR A 53 -11.34 5.82 -12.64
CA TYR A 53 -10.02 6.13 -12.08
C TYR A 53 -9.05 6.56 -13.17
N LEU A 54 -8.03 7.34 -12.79
CA LEU A 54 -6.95 7.72 -13.70
C LEU A 54 -5.96 6.56 -13.85
N HIS A 55 -5.94 5.92 -15.01
CA HIS A 55 -5.05 4.79 -15.28
C HIS A 55 -3.58 5.26 -15.43
N ARG A 56 -2.75 4.89 -14.45
CA ARG A 56 -1.29 5.16 -14.42
C ARG A 56 -0.56 3.92 -13.88
N PRO A 57 -0.11 3.01 -14.76
CA PRO A 57 0.26 1.63 -14.39
C PRO A 57 1.56 1.47 -13.58
N ALA A 58 2.21 2.55 -13.16
CA ALA A 58 3.53 2.52 -12.53
C ALA A 58 3.60 3.28 -11.18
N CYS A 59 2.47 3.61 -10.57
CA CYS A 59 2.43 4.38 -9.33
C CYS A 59 2.06 3.53 -8.12
N PHE A 60 2.54 3.94 -6.94
CA PHE A 60 2.17 3.36 -5.64
C PHE A 60 0.74 3.71 -5.19
N TYR A 61 -0.02 4.45 -6.01
CA TYR A 61 -1.36 4.93 -5.70
C TYR A 61 -2.22 4.99 -6.97
N ILE A 62 -3.53 4.93 -6.78
CA ILE A 62 -4.54 5.10 -7.84
C ILE A 62 -5.37 6.33 -7.51
N TRP A 63 -5.60 7.17 -8.52
CA TRP A 63 -6.52 8.30 -8.41
C TRP A 63 -7.92 7.84 -8.80
N ALA A 64 -8.73 7.48 -7.81
CA ALA A 64 -10.14 7.17 -8.00
C ALA A 64 -10.97 8.46 -8.06
N GLU A 65 -11.85 8.54 -9.04
CA GLU A 65 -12.77 9.67 -9.20
C GLU A 65 -14.07 9.39 -8.47
N LEU A 66 -14.17 9.89 -7.24
CA LEU A 66 -15.33 9.68 -6.37
C LEU A 66 -16.39 10.78 -6.48
N ARG A 67 -16.28 11.65 -7.49
CA ARG A 67 -17.17 12.82 -7.65
C ARG A 67 -18.64 12.45 -7.71
N LYS A 68 -18.96 11.29 -8.28
CA LYS A 68 -20.33 10.75 -8.39
C LYS A 68 -20.96 10.37 -7.05
N TYR A 69 -20.17 10.21 -5.99
CA TYR A 69 -20.64 9.84 -4.65
C TYR A 69 -20.82 11.05 -3.73
N LEU A 70 -20.46 12.24 -4.19
CA LEU A 70 -20.67 13.49 -3.46
C LEU A 70 -22.11 13.95 -3.68
N ARG A 71 -22.78 14.41 -2.62
CA ARG A 71 -24.10 15.05 -2.72
C ARG A 71 -24.00 16.41 -3.41
N GLU A 72 -22.95 17.14 -3.04
CA GLU A 72 -22.61 18.45 -3.61
C GLU A 72 -21.10 18.50 -3.85
N PRO A 73 -20.62 19.21 -4.88
CA PRO A 73 -19.19 19.36 -5.17
C PRO A 73 -18.52 20.33 -4.19
N SER A 74 -18.56 20.00 -2.89
CA SER A 74 -18.00 20.79 -1.81
C SER A 74 -16.91 20.01 -1.06
N PHE A 75 -15.94 20.74 -0.52
CA PHE A 75 -14.87 20.15 0.29
C PHE A 75 -15.40 19.47 1.55
N ALA A 76 -16.51 19.97 2.12
CA ALA A 76 -17.12 19.39 3.30
C ALA A 76 -17.66 17.97 3.04
N GLU A 77 -18.31 17.77 1.89
CA GLU A 77 -18.80 16.46 1.45
C GLU A 77 -17.64 15.50 1.12
N GLU A 78 -16.57 15.99 0.51
CA GLU A 78 -15.36 15.19 0.26
C GLU A 78 -14.73 14.71 1.57
N LEU A 79 -14.60 15.60 2.56
CA LEU A 79 -14.07 15.25 3.87
C LEU A 79 -14.98 14.26 4.62
N SER A 80 -16.30 14.41 4.48
CA SER A 80 -17.29 13.48 5.03
C SER A 80 -17.14 12.07 4.42
N LEU A 81 -17.04 12.00 3.09
CA LEU A 81 -16.78 10.75 2.35
C LEU A 81 -15.46 10.11 2.78
N TRP A 82 -14.39 10.90 2.91
CA TRP A 82 -13.09 10.43 3.37
C TRP A 82 -13.14 9.83 4.79
N ARG A 83 -13.85 10.50 5.72
CA ARG A 83 -14.08 9.96 7.08
C ARG A 83 -14.85 8.65 7.06
N CYS A 84 -15.84 8.52 6.19
CA CYS A 84 -16.60 7.28 6.00
C CYS A 84 -15.67 6.14 5.54
N LEU A 85 -14.85 6.38 4.51
CA LEU A 85 -13.87 5.40 4.02
C LEU A 85 -12.89 4.97 5.11
N LEU A 86 -12.43 5.90 5.95
CA LEU A 86 -11.55 5.59 7.07
C LEU A 86 -12.23 4.75 8.16
N LYS A 87 -13.51 5.02 8.45
CA LYS A 87 -14.30 4.25 9.43
C LYS A 87 -14.51 2.81 8.99
N HIS A 88 -14.63 2.58 7.68
CA HIS A 88 -14.83 1.26 7.09
C HIS A 88 -13.53 0.53 6.74
N LYS A 89 -12.34 1.08 7.04
CA LYS A 89 -11.10 0.31 6.92
C LYS A 89 -11.15 -0.85 7.92
N PRO A 90 -11.12 -2.12 7.48
CA PRO A 90 -10.90 -3.20 8.43
C PRO A 90 -9.50 -3.01 9.02
N SER A 91 -9.44 -2.81 10.33
CA SER A 91 -8.23 -3.02 11.14
C SER A 91 -7.97 -4.52 11.17
N THR A 92 -7.62 -5.10 10.03
CA THR A 92 -7.16 -6.48 9.98
C THR A 92 -5.64 -6.44 9.99
N ALA A 93 -5.10 -6.54 11.20
CA ALA A 93 -3.92 -7.35 11.45
C ALA A 93 -4.37 -8.74 11.95
N PRO A 94 -4.79 -9.70 11.09
CA PRO A 94 -5.20 -11.03 11.53
C PRO A 94 -4.17 -12.08 11.07
N LEU A 95 -2.88 -11.76 11.11
CA LEU A 95 -1.80 -12.73 10.90
C LEU A 95 -0.88 -12.91 12.12
N LEU A 96 -0.95 -12.01 13.11
CA LEU A 96 -0.20 -12.16 14.38
C LEU A 96 -1.06 -12.68 15.55
N ALA A 97 -2.39 -12.54 15.49
CA ALA A 97 -3.28 -13.04 16.55
C ALA A 97 -3.54 -14.56 16.48
N ARG A 98 -3.32 -15.21 15.32
CA ARG A 98 -3.60 -16.64 15.13
C ARG A 98 -2.46 -17.57 15.57
N SER A 99 -1.24 -17.05 15.72
CA SER A 99 -0.10 -17.83 16.24
C SER A 99 0.00 -17.80 17.76
N ALA A 100 -0.66 -16.85 18.44
CA ALA A 100 -0.68 -16.77 19.90
C ALA A 100 -1.79 -17.61 20.54
N SER A 101 -2.84 -17.98 19.80
CA SER A 101 -3.92 -18.84 20.32
C SER A 101 -3.62 -20.34 20.20
N SER A 102 -2.61 -20.74 19.42
CA SER A 102 -2.20 -22.15 19.26
C SER A 102 -1.15 -22.61 20.29
N SER A 103 -0.61 -21.72 21.12
CA SER A 103 0.39 -22.03 22.15
C SER A 103 -0.15 -22.08 23.58
N LEU A 104 -1.45 -21.85 23.78
CA LEU A 104 -2.09 -21.80 25.10
C LEU A 104 -3.02 -22.98 25.40
N THR A 105 -3.15 -23.96 24.50
CA THR A 105 -4.01 -25.15 24.71
C THR A 105 -3.26 -26.44 25.08
N ASP A 106 -1.92 -26.44 25.12
CA ASP A 106 -1.13 -27.66 25.39
C ASP A 106 -0.50 -27.70 26.80
N SER A 107 -1.08 -27.02 27.78
CA SER A 107 -0.53 -26.97 29.15
C SER A 107 -1.61 -26.97 30.23
N ASN A 108 -2.53 -27.94 30.17
CA ASN A 108 -3.29 -28.39 31.34
C ASN A 108 -3.67 -29.87 31.12
N THR A 109 -2.75 -30.75 31.51
CA THR A 109 -3.07 -32.12 31.93
C THR A 109 -3.22 -32.12 33.44
#